data_AF-Q2NV35-F1
#
_entry.id   AF-Q2NV35-F1
#
_cell.length_a   1.000
_cell.length_b   1.000
_cell.length_c   1.000
_cell.angle_alpha   90.00
_cell.angle_beta   90.00
_cell.angle_gamma   90.00
#
_symmetry.space_group_name_H-M   'P 1'
#
loop_
_entity.id
_entity.type
_entity.pdbx_description
1 polymer ?
#
loop_
_entity_poly.entity_id
_entity_poly.type
_entity_poly.pdbx_seq_one_letter_code
_entity_poly.pdbx_strand_id
1 'polypeptide(L)'
;MKNAVAMLQRVLLRLWSRAVVRGVNSTLACQQLDISLVAGETKNGMEYLEPYGFTSTAHAGAEGVALFLGGDRSHGVVISVADRRYRIKGLKSGEVAIYTDEGDSIMLKRGRLIEATTDTFIIHAKNKIVLDTQQVETPGKITAAQSIVSQAEVQDKTGSLSTMRAQYNTHDHKGDSGGITGKPNQQM
;
A
#
# COMPACT_ATOMS: atom_id res chain seq x y z
N MET A 1 -52.31 17.23 16.75
CA MET A 1 -51.24 17.42 15.72
C MET A 1 -49.88 17.79 16.31
N LYS A 2 -49.76 18.79 17.20
CA LYS A 2 -48.46 19.18 17.81
C LYS A 2 -47.67 18.01 18.45
N ASN A 3 -48.36 17.12 19.16
CA ASN A 3 -47.73 15.96 19.81
C ASN A 3 -47.19 14.90 18.82
N ALA A 4 -47.88 14.70 17.70
CA ALA A 4 -47.46 13.75 16.66
C ALA A 4 -46.21 14.26 15.92
N VAL A 5 -46.18 15.56 15.59
CA VAL A 5 -45.02 16.22 14.98
C VAL A 5 -43.81 16.18 15.92
N ALA A 6 -44.01 16.45 17.22
CA ALA A 6 -42.95 16.36 18.22
C ALA A 6 -42.40 14.93 18.38
N MET A 7 -43.25 13.91 18.33
CA MET A 7 -42.80 12.51 18.35
C MET A 7 -41.99 12.15 17.11
N LEU A 8 -42.45 12.55 15.92
CA LEU A 8 -41.72 12.32 14.67
C LEU A 8 -40.36 13.03 14.68
N GLN A 9 -40.32 14.29 15.11
CA GLN A 9 -39.07 15.06 15.23
C GLN A 9 -38.07 14.36 16.16
N ARG A 10 -38.54 13.81 17.29
CA ARG A 10 -37.68 13.06 18.22
C ARG A 10 -37.13 11.77 17.61
N VAL A 11 -37.91 11.04 16.81
CA VAL A 11 -37.44 9.83 16.13
C VAL A 11 -36.40 10.19 15.06
N LEU A 12 -36.68 11.23 14.26
CA LEU A 12 -35.76 11.70 13.21
C LEU A 12 -34.39 12.11 13.78
N LEU A 13 -34.36 12.85 14.88
CA LEU A 13 -33.12 13.27 15.53
C LEU A 13 -32.29 12.10 16.10
N ARG A 14 -32.89 10.92 16.26
CA ARG A 14 -32.22 9.72 16.79
C ARG A 14 -31.64 8.82 15.71
N LEU A 15 -31.95 9.04 14.43
CA LEU A 15 -31.57 8.16 13.31
C LEU A 15 -30.06 8.13 13.04
N TRP A 16 -29.33 9.19 13.38
CA TRP A 16 -27.89 9.23 13.20
C TRP A 16 -27.22 10.03 14.31
N SER A 17 -25.93 9.81 14.50
CA SER A 17 -25.11 10.58 15.42
C SER A 17 -23.67 10.60 14.94
N ARG A 18 -22.99 11.73 15.17
CA ARG A 18 -21.52 11.72 15.14
C ARG A 18 -21.01 10.85 16.29
N ALA A 19 -19.92 10.16 16.03
CA ALA A 19 -19.28 9.25 16.94
C ALA A 19 -17.78 9.56 17.05
N VAL A 20 -17.21 9.28 18.21
CA VAL A 20 -15.76 9.23 18.44
C VAL A 20 -15.41 7.83 18.90
N VAL A 21 -14.47 7.19 18.19
CA VAL A 21 -13.99 5.84 18.50
C VAL A 21 -13.23 5.85 19.82
N ARG A 22 -13.54 4.90 20.69
CA ARG A 22 -12.89 4.64 21.98
C ARG A 22 -12.11 3.34 21.97
N GLY A 23 -12.62 2.34 21.27
CA GLY A 23 -12.02 1.01 21.15
C GLY A 23 -12.45 0.33 19.86
N VAL A 24 -11.64 -0.64 19.43
CA VAL A 24 -11.81 -1.38 18.18
C VAL A 24 -11.57 -2.86 18.46
N ASN A 25 -12.49 -3.71 18.03
CA ASN A 25 -12.31 -5.16 17.96
C ASN A 25 -12.35 -5.61 16.49
N SER A 26 -11.18 -5.84 15.90
CA SER A 26 -10.99 -6.24 14.50
C SER A 26 -10.83 -7.75 14.30
N THR A 27 -11.03 -8.56 15.34
CA THR A 27 -10.85 -10.02 15.27
C THR A 27 -12.10 -10.76 14.74
N LEU A 28 -13.25 -10.10 14.75
CA LEU A 28 -14.54 -10.65 14.35
C LEU A 28 -14.78 -10.46 12.84
N ALA A 29 -15.68 -11.28 12.27
CA ALA A 29 -16.02 -11.20 10.84
C ALA A 29 -16.62 -9.83 10.44
N CYS A 30 -17.39 -9.21 11.35
CA CYS A 30 -17.73 -7.80 11.27
C CYS A 30 -17.01 -7.08 12.41
N GLN A 31 -16.15 -6.12 12.05
CA GLN A 31 -15.41 -5.32 13.01
C GLN A 31 -16.37 -4.58 13.94
N GLN A 32 -16.05 -4.52 15.23
CA GLN A 32 -16.87 -3.83 16.23
C GLN A 32 -16.14 -2.63 16.82
N LEU A 33 -16.90 -1.57 17.11
CA LEU A 33 -16.39 -0.33 17.67
C LEU A 33 -17.09 0.00 18.99
N ASP A 34 -16.29 0.44 19.95
CA ASP A 34 -16.78 1.16 21.12
C ASP A 34 -16.72 2.65 20.79
N ILE A 35 -17.85 3.35 20.91
CA ILE A 35 -18.01 4.73 20.47
C ILE A 35 -18.63 5.61 21.55
N SER A 36 -18.21 6.88 21.57
CA SER A 36 -18.91 7.96 22.27
C SER A 36 -19.70 8.78 21.25
N LEU A 37 -20.97 9.02 21.54
CA LEU A 37 -21.90 9.80 20.75
C LEU A 37 -22.09 11.20 21.34
N VAL A 38 -22.81 12.05 20.62
CA VAL A 38 -23.20 13.38 21.10
C VAL A 38 -23.98 13.25 22.43
N ALA A 39 -23.82 14.24 23.31
CA ALA A 39 -24.43 14.28 24.65
C ALA A 39 -23.94 13.19 25.63
N GLY A 40 -22.77 12.58 25.36
CA GLY A 40 -22.07 11.71 26.33
C GLY A 40 -22.56 10.26 26.36
N GLU A 41 -23.47 9.87 25.46
CA GLU A 41 -23.89 8.48 25.33
C GLU A 41 -22.74 7.61 24.81
N THR A 42 -22.58 6.42 25.37
CA THR A 42 -21.60 5.43 24.92
C THR A 42 -22.30 4.19 24.40
N LYS A 43 -21.70 3.57 23.39
CA LYS A 43 -22.11 2.27 22.85
C LYS A 43 -20.89 1.40 22.68
N ASN A 44 -21.01 0.14 23.05
CA ASN A 44 -19.95 -0.84 22.96
C ASN A 44 -20.34 -1.92 21.96
N GLY A 45 -19.37 -2.51 21.27
CA GLY A 45 -19.61 -3.62 20.36
C GLY A 45 -20.48 -3.27 19.14
N MET A 46 -20.50 -2.00 18.72
CA MET A 46 -21.29 -1.56 17.57
C MET A 46 -20.67 -2.06 16.27
N GLU A 47 -21.45 -2.71 15.42
CA GLU A 47 -20.97 -3.20 14.12
C GLU A 47 -20.49 -2.05 13.24
N TYR A 48 -19.30 -2.22 12.65
CA TYR A 48 -18.75 -1.33 11.63
C TYR A 48 -18.75 -2.05 10.29
N LEU A 49 -19.62 -1.58 9.40
CA LEU A 49 -19.71 -2.11 8.04
C LEU A 49 -18.70 -1.41 7.15
N GLU A 50 -17.65 -2.14 6.78
CA GLU A 50 -16.59 -1.66 5.91
C GLU A 50 -16.92 -1.91 4.42
N PRO A 51 -16.53 -1.01 3.50
CA PRO A 51 -16.62 -1.28 2.07
C PRO A 51 -15.81 -2.53 1.70
N TYR A 52 -16.38 -3.42 0.89
CA TYR A 52 -15.68 -4.64 0.44
C TYR A 52 -14.32 -4.30 -0.20
N GLY A 53 -13.28 -5.04 0.20
CA GLY A 53 -11.90 -4.82 -0.26
C GLY A 53 -11.12 -3.76 0.52
N PHE A 54 -11.76 -3.07 1.48
CA PHE A 54 -11.11 -2.13 2.38
C PHE A 54 -11.38 -2.54 3.83
N THR A 55 -10.32 -2.61 4.62
CA THR A 55 -10.44 -2.77 6.07
C THR A 55 -9.39 -1.91 6.76
N SER A 56 -9.75 -1.33 7.90
CA SER A 56 -8.88 -0.44 8.67
C SER A 56 -9.19 -0.49 10.15
N THR A 57 -8.15 -0.36 10.98
CA THR A 57 -8.26 -0.28 12.44
C THR A 57 -7.84 1.11 12.89
N ALA A 58 -8.81 2.02 13.01
CA ALA A 58 -8.51 3.39 13.38
C ALA A 58 -8.11 3.52 14.86
N HIS A 59 -7.29 4.54 15.15
CA HIS A 59 -6.91 4.87 16.51
C HIS A 59 -8.09 5.39 17.34
N ALA A 60 -8.02 5.21 18.66
CA ALA A 60 -8.92 5.90 19.57
C ALA A 60 -8.85 7.43 19.34
N GLY A 61 -10.01 8.08 19.35
CA GLY A 61 -10.17 9.48 18.95
C GLY A 61 -10.51 9.69 17.47
N ALA A 62 -10.47 8.65 16.63
CA ALA A 62 -11.01 8.72 15.28
C ALA A 62 -12.51 9.05 15.30
N GLU A 63 -13.01 9.67 14.25
CA GLU A 63 -14.39 10.12 14.15
C GLU A 63 -15.19 9.21 13.24
N GLY A 64 -16.48 9.07 13.51
CA GLY A 64 -17.36 8.30 12.64
C GLY A 64 -18.80 8.79 12.65
N VAL A 65 -19.62 8.09 11.87
CA VAL A 65 -21.07 8.27 11.81
C VAL A 65 -21.75 6.96 12.17
N ALA A 66 -22.55 7.01 13.24
CA ALA A 66 -23.41 5.90 13.65
C ALA A 66 -24.83 6.15 13.14
N LEU A 67 -25.43 5.12 12.57
CA LEU A 67 -26.83 5.06 12.15
C LEU A 67 -27.63 4.18 13.10
N PHE A 68 -28.88 4.55 13.35
CA PHE A 68 -29.82 3.87 14.23
C PHE A 68 -31.10 3.60 13.46
N LEU A 69 -31.22 2.39 12.90
CA LEU A 69 -32.34 2.01 12.04
C LEU A 69 -33.66 2.06 12.83
N GLY A 70 -34.67 2.73 12.28
CA GLY A 70 -35.95 2.93 12.98
C GLY A 70 -35.88 3.85 14.21
N GLY A 71 -34.73 4.47 14.50
CA GLY A 71 -34.52 5.33 15.67
C GLY A 71 -34.23 4.55 16.97
N ASP A 72 -34.08 3.23 16.89
CA ASP A 72 -33.67 2.41 18.02
C ASP A 72 -32.17 2.57 18.28
N ARG A 73 -31.83 3.09 19.45
CA ARG A 73 -30.44 3.34 19.84
C ARG A 73 -29.73 2.10 20.37
N SER A 74 -30.43 0.98 20.49
CA SER A 74 -29.87 -0.30 20.95
C SER A 74 -29.17 -1.06 19.82
N HIS A 75 -29.62 -0.84 18.57
CA HIS A 75 -29.15 -1.54 17.37
C HIS A 75 -28.71 -0.54 16.31
N GLY A 76 -27.52 0.03 16.49
CA GLY A 76 -26.93 0.90 15.48
C GLY A 76 -25.74 0.26 14.78
N VAL A 77 -25.37 0.86 13.66
CA VAL A 77 -24.23 0.48 12.82
C VAL A 77 -23.39 1.72 12.56
N VAL A 78 -22.07 1.58 12.62
CA VAL A 78 -21.13 2.58 12.14
C VAL A 78 -20.89 2.34 10.65
N ILE A 79 -20.96 3.40 9.83
CA ILE A 79 -20.83 3.28 8.36
C ILE A 79 -19.63 4.02 7.78
N SER A 80 -18.93 4.79 8.61
CA SER A 80 -17.75 5.53 8.19
C SER A 80 -16.92 5.86 9.42
N VAL A 81 -15.63 5.60 9.33
CA VAL A 81 -14.63 6.01 10.31
C VAL A 81 -13.51 6.74 9.57
N ALA A 82 -13.10 7.89 10.11
CA ALA A 82 -12.03 8.70 9.56
C ALA A 82 -11.18 9.28 10.69
N ASP A 83 -9.87 9.28 10.50
CA ASP A 83 -8.95 9.95 11.40
C ASP A 83 -8.30 11.15 10.73
N ARG A 84 -8.77 12.35 11.10
CA ARG A 84 -8.28 13.61 10.52
C ARG A 84 -6.83 13.92 10.89
N ARG A 85 -6.26 13.29 11.94
CA ARG A 85 -4.88 13.50 12.36
C ARG A 85 -3.89 13.09 11.28
N TYR A 86 -4.21 12.00 10.57
CA TYR A 86 -3.34 11.36 9.58
C TYR A 86 -3.80 11.60 8.14
N ARG A 87 -4.88 12.36 7.94
CA ARG A 87 -5.41 12.64 6.59
C ARG A 87 -4.37 13.36 5.74
N ILE A 88 -3.97 12.72 4.62
CA ILE A 88 -3.18 13.38 3.57
C ILE A 88 -3.89 14.63 3.07
N LYS A 89 -3.19 15.77 3.04
CA LYS A 89 -3.72 17.06 2.55
C LYS A 89 -3.10 17.41 1.20
N GLY A 90 -3.73 18.32 0.47
CA GLY A 90 -3.16 18.89 -0.77
C GLY A 90 -3.28 18.01 -2.03
N LEU A 91 -4.08 16.94 -2.00
CA LEU A 91 -4.40 16.18 -3.21
C LEU A 91 -5.12 17.07 -4.24
N LYS A 92 -4.73 16.95 -5.51
CA LYS A 92 -5.44 17.61 -6.62
C LYS A 92 -6.77 16.91 -6.88
N SER A 93 -7.69 17.62 -7.52
CA SER A 93 -8.98 17.05 -7.92
C SER A 93 -8.79 15.77 -8.75
N GLY A 94 -9.44 14.69 -8.33
CA GLY A 94 -9.37 13.36 -8.96
C GLY A 94 -8.22 12.47 -8.48
N GLU A 95 -7.35 12.92 -7.57
CA GLU A 95 -6.32 12.06 -6.96
C GLU A 95 -6.89 11.27 -5.78
N VAL A 96 -6.39 10.06 -5.59
CA VAL A 96 -6.84 9.12 -4.54
C VAL A 96 -5.61 8.56 -3.82
N ALA A 97 -5.72 8.32 -2.51
CA ALA A 97 -4.64 7.75 -1.73
C ALA A 97 -5.17 6.75 -0.69
N ILE A 98 -4.38 5.71 -0.44
CA ILE A 98 -4.48 4.81 0.72
C ILE A 98 -3.24 5.07 1.57
N TYR A 99 -3.38 5.16 2.90
CA TYR A 99 -2.31 5.59 3.79
C TYR A 99 -2.47 5.07 5.21
N THR A 100 -1.36 5.05 5.97
CA THR A 100 -1.30 4.72 7.40
C THR A 100 -0.93 5.95 8.23
N ASP A 101 -1.03 5.84 9.55
CA ASP A 101 -0.58 6.87 10.49
C ASP A 101 0.95 7.00 10.60
N GLU A 102 1.68 5.96 10.18
CA GLU A 102 3.15 5.91 10.18
C GLU A 102 3.76 6.65 8.97
N GLY A 103 2.94 7.02 7.98
CA GLY A 103 3.35 7.78 6.80
C GLY A 103 3.48 6.95 5.52
N ASP A 104 3.20 5.64 5.57
CA ASP A 104 3.13 4.83 4.35
C ASP A 104 1.94 5.26 3.49
N SER A 105 2.11 5.21 2.16
CA SER A 105 1.02 5.51 1.25
C SER A 105 1.16 4.87 -0.13
N ILE A 106 0.01 4.70 -0.79
CA ILE A 106 -0.10 4.46 -2.23
C ILE A 106 -1.02 5.52 -2.80
N MET A 107 -0.51 6.38 -3.69
CA MET A 107 -1.22 7.51 -4.26
C MET A 107 -1.39 7.36 -5.78
N LEU A 108 -2.63 7.48 -6.26
CA LEU A 108 -2.99 7.56 -7.66
C LEU A 108 -3.12 9.03 -8.06
N LYS A 109 -2.06 9.57 -8.67
CA LYS A 109 -1.88 10.99 -8.96
C LYS A 109 -2.24 11.35 -10.41
N ARG A 110 -2.38 12.64 -10.70
CA ARG A 110 -2.56 13.12 -12.08
C ARG A 110 -1.35 12.77 -12.95
N GLY A 111 -1.58 12.60 -14.25
CA GLY A 111 -0.54 12.14 -15.18
C GLY A 111 -0.39 10.61 -15.28
N ARG A 112 -1.33 9.84 -14.69
CA ARG A 112 -1.30 8.36 -14.66
C ARG A 112 -0.10 7.82 -13.86
N LEU A 113 0.20 8.47 -12.75
CA LEU A 113 1.33 8.14 -11.88
C LEU A 113 0.83 7.48 -10.60
N ILE A 114 1.41 6.34 -10.26
CA ILE A 114 1.22 5.68 -8.97
C ILE A 114 2.50 5.89 -8.18
N GLU A 115 2.39 6.46 -6.98
CA GLU A 115 3.50 6.69 -6.06
C GLU A 115 3.27 5.88 -4.80
N ALA A 116 4.19 4.97 -4.49
CA ALA A 116 4.19 4.23 -3.24
C ALA A 116 5.34 4.74 -2.35
N THR A 117 5.04 5.10 -1.11
CA THR A 117 6.01 5.56 -0.11
C THR A 117 5.95 4.64 1.08
N THR A 118 7.08 4.03 1.45
CA THR A 118 7.23 3.15 2.60
C THR A 118 8.71 2.92 2.92
N ASP A 119 9.01 2.52 4.14
CA ASP A 119 10.36 2.09 4.55
C ASP A 119 10.70 0.69 4.03
N THR A 120 9.73 -0.23 3.96
CA THR A 120 9.95 -1.61 3.53
C THR A 120 8.83 -2.09 2.59
N PHE A 121 9.16 -2.31 1.32
CA PHE A 121 8.20 -2.77 0.30
C PHE A 121 8.40 -4.23 -0.06
N ILE A 122 7.48 -5.10 0.39
CA ILE A 122 7.53 -6.55 0.16
C ILE A 122 6.44 -6.96 -0.83
N ILE A 123 6.84 -7.65 -1.91
CA ILE A 123 5.91 -8.20 -2.91
C ILE A 123 5.91 -9.72 -2.82
N HIS A 124 4.80 -10.29 -2.33
CA HIS A 124 4.57 -11.73 -2.31
C HIS A 124 3.80 -12.17 -3.55
N ALA A 125 4.51 -12.64 -4.57
CA ALA A 125 3.92 -13.20 -5.79
C ALA A 125 4.32 -14.67 -5.95
N LYS A 126 3.33 -15.57 -6.06
CA LYS A 126 3.58 -17.02 -6.15
C LYS A 126 4.25 -17.45 -7.46
N ASN A 127 3.88 -16.81 -8.57
CA ASN A 127 4.25 -17.29 -9.91
C ASN A 127 5.28 -16.39 -10.59
N LYS A 128 4.99 -15.08 -10.71
CA LYS A 128 5.84 -14.15 -11.46
C LYS A 128 5.54 -12.70 -11.08
N ILE A 129 6.57 -11.86 -11.09
CA ILE A 129 6.47 -10.40 -11.16
C ILE A 129 6.96 -9.99 -12.57
N VAL A 130 6.22 -9.11 -13.25
CA VAL A 130 6.58 -8.55 -14.56
C VAL A 130 6.69 -7.04 -14.43
N LEU A 131 7.83 -6.48 -14.86
CA LEU A 131 8.06 -5.05 -14.97
C LEU A 131 8.14 -4.69 -16.45
N ASP A 132 7.01 -4.36 -17.06
CA ASP A 132 6.92 -3.96 -18.47
C ASP A 132 7.18 -2.45 -18.60
N THR A 133 8.47 -2.11 -18.60
CA THR A 133 8.95 -0.73 -18.69
C THR A 133 10.29 -0.74 -19.44
N GLN A 134 10.62 0.39 -20.06
CA GLN A 134 11.90 0.56 -20.76
C GLN A 134 13.09 0.58 -19.80
N GLN A 135 12.86 0.96 -18.54
CA GLN A 135 13.94 1.16 -17.56
C GLN A 135 13.48 0.80 -16.16
N VAL A 136 14.37 0.10 -15.43
CA VAL A 136 14.27 -0.17 -14.00
C VAL A 136 15.55 0.35 -13.36
N GLU A 137 15.42 1.33 -12.47
CA GLU A 137 16.55 1.90 -11.72
C GLU A 137 16.50 1.43 -10.26
N THR A 138 17.64 1.01 -9.72
CA THR A 138 17.81 0.75 -8.29
C THR A 138 19.20 1.23 -7.85
N PRO A 139 19.30 2.07 -6.82
CA PRO A 139 20.59 2.54 -6.31
C PRO A 139 21.30 1.46 -5.48
N GLY A 140 20.59 0.40 -5.10
CA GLY A 140 21.06 -0.62 -4.17
C GLY A 140 21.59 -1.89 -4.85
N LYS A 141 21.94 -2.86 -4.01
CA LYS A 141 22.36 -4.20 -4.43
C LYS A 141 21.17 -5.01 -4.95
N ILE A 142 21.36 -5.71 -6.07
CA ILE A 142 20.46 -6.76 -6.55
C ILE A 142 21.03 -8.11 -6.12
N THR A 143 20.22 -8.95 -5.46
CA THR A 143 20.59 -10.33 -5.10
C THR A 143 19.57 -11.29 -5.72
N ALA A 144 20.04 -12.25 -6.50
CA ALA A 144 19.21 -13.32 -7.08
C ALA A 144 19.74 -14.68 -6.60
N ALA A 145 18.85 -15.55 -6.14
CA ALA A 145 19.21 -16.92 -5.72
C ALA A 145 19.48 -17.86 -6.92
N GLN A 146 19.02 -17.47 -8.11
CA GLN A 146 19.19 -18.19 -9.37
C GLN A 146 19.75 -17.23 -10.44
N SER A 147 19.70 -17.65 -11.69
CA SER A 147 20.26 -16.94 -12.82
C SER A 147 19.64 -15.56 -13.04
N ILE A 148 20.50 -14.61 -13.42
CA ILE A 148 20.13 -13.37 -14.07
C ILE A 148 20.44 -13.56 -15.55
N VAL A 149 19.41 -13.54 -16.40
CA VAL A 149 19.55 -13.76 -17.85
C VAL A 149 19.31 -12.44 -18.57
N SER A 150 20.29 -11.99 -19.35
CA SER A 150 20.17 -10.84 -20.24
C SER A 150 20.25 -11.31 -21.69
N GLN A 151 19.34 -10.82 -22.53
CA GLN A 151 19.43 -10.97 -24.00
C GLN A 151 20.32 -9.91 -24.65
N ALA A 152 20.74 -8.91 -23.86
CA ALA A 152 21.60 -7.81 -24.28
C ALA A 152 22.90 -7.80 -23.47
N GLU A 153 23.71 -6.77 -23.69
CA GLU A 153 24.99 -6.58 -23.01
C GLU A 153 24.82 -6.46 -21.49
N VAL A 154 25.75 -7.02 -20.72
CA VAL A 154 25.86 -6.80 -19.26
C VAL A 154 27.17 -6.10 -19.01
N GLN A 155 27.09 -4.95 -18.34
CA GLN A 155 28.23 -4.06 -18.10
C GLN A 155 28.32 -3.71 -16.62
N ASP A 156 29.55 -3.53 -16.15
CA ASP A 156 29.85 -2.90 -14.88
C ASP A 156 30.59 -1.57 -15.10
N LYS A 157 31.18 -1.01 -14.05
CA LYS A 157 31.89 0.28 -14.10
C LYS A 157 33.10 0.26 -15.05
N THR A 158 33.68 -0.90 -15.32
CA THR A 158 34.99 -1.07 -15.95
C THR A 158 34.94 -1.77 -17.30
N GLY A 159 33.91 -2.56 -17.57
CA GLY A 159 33.79 -3.27 -18.84
C GLY A 159 32.48 -4.03 -18.98
N SER A 160 32.44 -4.91 -19.97
CA SER A 160 31.27 -5.72 -20.30
C SER A 160 31.63 -7.20 -20.43
N LEU A 161 30.63 -8.06 -20.29
CA LEU A 161 30.82 -9.50 -20.52
C LEU A 161 31.28 -9.77 -21.97
N SER A 162 30.77 -9.05 -22.99
CA SER A 162 31.27 -9.21 -24.37
C SER A 162 32.73 -8.80 -24.51
N THR A 163 33.17 -7.72 -23.85
CA THR A 163 34.57 -7.30 -23.87
C THR A 163 35.47 -8.35 -23.25
N MET A 164 35.07 -8.95 -22.12
CA MET A 164 35.81 -10.05 -21.49
C MET A 164 35.91 -11.27 -22.41
N ARG A 165 34.80 -11.67 -23.05
CA ARG A 165 34.80 -12.77 -24.03
C ARG A 165 35.74 -12.45 -25.20
N ALA A 166 35.65 -11.25 -25.76
CA ALA A 166 36.49 -10.85 -26.89
C ALA A 166 37.98 -10.83 -26.52
N GLN A 167 38.34 -10.26 -25.37
CA GLN A 167 39.72 -10.24 -24.89
C GLN A 167 40.25 -11.64 -24.64
N TYR A 168 39.47 -12.51 -23.99
CA TYR A 168 39.87 -13.90 -23.79
C TYR A 168 40.01 -14.65 -25.11
N ASN A 169 39.00 -14.61 -25.97
CA ASN A 169 38.99 -15.34 -27.23
C ASN A 169 40.14 -14.92 -28.19
N THR A 170 40.73 -13.75 -27.96
CA THR A 170 41.81 -13.19 -28.77
C THR A 170 43.13 -12.99 -28.03
N HIS A 171 43.28 -13.44 -26.77
CA HIS A 171 44.54 -13.25 -26.07
C HIS A 171 45.65 -14.18 -26.59
N ASP A 172 46.89 -13.73 -26.47
CA ASP A 172 48.10 -14.51 -26.69
C ASP A 172 49.18 -14.08 -25.69
N HIS A 173 50.32 -14.77 -25.70
CA HIS A 173 51.47 -14.45 -24.85
C HIS A 173 52.76 -14.53 -25.65
N LYS A 174 53.75 -13.73 -25.26
CA LYS A 174 55.12 -13.87 -25.75
C LYS A 174 55.81 -15.04 -25.03
N GLY A 175 56.28 -16.02 -25.79
CA GLY A 175 57.04 -17.16 -25.29
C GLY A 175 58.48 -16.78 -24.89
N ASP A 176 59.08 -17.63 -24.06
CA ASP A 176 60.47 -17.50 -23.59
C ASP A 176 61.52 -17.56 -24.71
N SER A 177 61.16 -18.18 -25.83
CA SER A 177 61.98 -18.35 -27.02
C SER A 177 61.72 -17.29 -28.10
N GLY A 178 60.96 -16.23 -27.79
CA GLY A 178 60.71 -15.09 -28.68
C GLY A 178 59.50 -15.21 -29.63
N GLY A 179 58.82 -16.37 -29.68
CA GLY A 179 57.56 -16.55 -30.43
C GLY A 179 56.33 -16.01 -29.70
N ILE A 180 55.17 -15.99 -30.36
CA ILE A 180 53.86 -15.68 -29.76
C ILE A 180 53.04 -16.97 -29.72
N THR A 181 52.35 -17.25 -28.61
CA THR A 181 51.45 -18.41 -28.50
C THR A 181 50.26 -18.28 -29.47
N GLY A 182 49.62 -19.40 -29.80
CA GLY A 182 48.31 -19.36 -30.43
C GLY A 182 47.24 -18.73 -29.52
N LYS A 183 46.10 -18.39 -30.11
CA LYS A 183 44.90 -18.00 -29.36
C LYS A 183 44.32 -19.22 -28.61
N PRO A 184 43.47 -19.02 -27.59
CA PRO A 184 42.80 -20.13 -26.91
C PRO A 184 42.03 -21.02 -27.88
N ASN A 185 42.18 -22.33 -27.70
CA ASN A 185 41.45 -23.34 -28.47
C ASN A 185 40.00 -23.54 -27.97
N GLN A 186 39.62 -22.89 -26.88
CA GLN A 186 38.26 -22.84 -26.34
C GLN A 186 37.80 -21.38 -26.34
N GLN A 187 36.51 -21.16 -26.58
CA GLN A 187 35.90 -19.84 -26.60
C GLN A 187 34.98 -19.68 -25.39
N MET A 188 34.93 -18.47 -24.83
CA MET A 188 33.88 -18.04 -23.89
C MET A 188 32.66 -17.48 -24.60
#